data_AF-A0A3D2TRC5-F1
#
_entry.id   AF-A0A3D2TRC5-F1
#
_cell.length_a   1.000
_cell.length_b   1.000
_cell.length_c   1.000
_cell.angle_alpha   90.00
_cell.angle_beta   90.00
_cell.angle_gamma   90.00
#
_symmetry.space_group_name_H-M   'P 1'
#
loop_
_entity.id
_entity.type
_entity.pdbx_description
1 polymer ?
#
loop_
_entity_poly.entity_id
_entity_poly.type
_entity_poly.pdbx_seq_one_letter_code
_entity_poly.pdbx_strand_id
1 'polypeptide(L)'
;MKMKIQQYIENVLQPKIQGDGGWIEFVSLDGDELTVIFRGECSKCLILNRCVAWIEEQIKLDCKKSVKVNAIRKKPYFQDI
;
A
#
# COMPACT_ATOMS: atom_id res chain seq x y z
N MET A 1 17.70 10.69 -11.49
CA MET A 1 16.24 10.55 -11.58
C MET A 1 15.80 9.66 -10.41
N LYS A 2 15.07 10.20 -9.42
CA LYS A 2 14.54 9.38 -8.31
C LYS A 2 13.46 8.48 -8.89
N MET A 3 13.63 7.16 -8.85
CA MET A 3 12.49 6.25 -8.98
C MET A 3 11.50 6.67 -7.91
N LYS A 4 10.40 7.31 -8.32
CA LYS A 4 9.39 7.81 -7.40
C LYS A 4 8.74 6.56 -6.81
N ILE A 5 8.70 6.45 -5.49
CA ILE A 5 8.02 5.36 -4.75
C ILE A 5 6.63 5.08 -5.34
N GLN A 6 5.95 6.12 -5.85
CA GLN A 6 4.74 6.00 -6.64
C GLN A 6 4.83 4.99 -7.80
N GLN A 7 5.82 5.09 -8.69
CA GLN A 7 5.99 4.13 -9.78
C GLN A 7 6.31 2.72 -9.29
N TYR A 8 7.04 2.59 -8.18
CA TYR A 8 7.29 1.28 -7.57
C TYR A 8 5.98 0.66 -7.08
N ILE A 9 5.11 1.47 -6.47
CA ILE A 9 3.80 1.04 -6.03
C ILE A 9 2.96 0.59 -7.23
N GLU A 10 2.85 1.40 -8.28
CA GLU A 10 1.99 1.13 -9.43
C GLU A 10 2.50 -0.04 -10.29
N ASN A 11 3.81 -0.16 -10.50
CA ASN A 11 4.37 -1.16 -11.42
C ASN A 11 4.83 -2.45 -10.74
N VAL A 12 5.06 -2.45 -9.42
CA VAL A 12 5.60 -3.60 -8.69
C VAL A 12 4.65 -4.08 -7.59
N LEU A 13 4.24 -3.20 -6.68
CA LEU A 13 3.42 -3.61 -5.52
C LEU A 13 1.96 -3.88 -5.91
N GLN A 14 1.36 -3.01 -6.72
CA GLN A 14 -0.01 -3.12 -7.17
C GLN A 14 -0.29 -4.45 -7.88
N PRO A 15 0.47 -4.89 -8.92
CA PRO A 15 0.21 -6.18 -9.56
C PRO A 15 0.43 -7.38 -8.63
N LYS A 16 1.39 -7.31 -7.71
CA LYS A 16 1.61 -8.37 -6.70
C LYS A 16 0.43 -8.51 -5.76
N ILE A 17 -0.10 -7.39 -5.26
CA ILE A 17 -1.24 -7.38 -4.34
C ILE A 17 -2.54 -7.71 -5.08
N GLN A 18 -2.67 -7.28 -6.34
CA GLN A 18 -3.78 -7.66 -7.20
C GLN A 18 -3.81 -9.17 -7.47
N GLY A 19 -2.65 -9.82 -7.58
CA GLY A 19 -2.56 -11.29 -7.64
C GLY A 19 -3.09 -11.99 -6.38
N ASP A 20 -3.03 -11.33 -5.22
CA ASP A 20 -3.56 -11.79 -3.93
C ASP A 20 -5.06 -11.43 -3.74
N GLY A 21 -5.68 -10.80 -4.75
CA GLY A 21 -7.06 -10.30 -4.68
C GLY A 21 -7.23 -8.96 -3.97
N GLY A 22 -6.12 -8.29 -3.62
CA GLY A 22 -6.11 -6.97 -3.02
C GLY A 22 -6.02 -5.84 -4.03
N TRP A 23 -6.34 -4.62 -3.61
CA TRP A 23 -6.08 -3.42 -4.40
C TRP A 23 -5.47 -2.33 -3.53
N ILE A 24 -4.37 -1.74 -3.99
CA ILE A 24 -3.70 -0.63 -3.31
C ILE A 24 -3.56 0.58 -4.22
N GLU A 25 -3.63 1.75 -3.61
CA GLU A 25 -3.36 3.03 -4.27
C GLU A 25 -2.43 3.89 -3.45
N PHE A 26 -1.51 4.55 -4.14
CA PHE A 26 -0.68 5.59 -3.57
C PHE A 26 -1.51 6.85 -3.28
N VAL A 27 -1.37 7.42 -2.09
CA VAL A 27 -2.00 8.70 -1.73
C VAL A 27 -0.95 9.80 -1.70
N SER A 28 0.05 9.63 -0.83
CA SER A 28 1.05 10.65 -0.55
C SER A 28 2.26 10.01 0.13
N LEU A 29 3.41 10.63 -0.04
CA LEU A 29 4.63 10.29 0.67
C LEU A 29 5.16 11.57 1.29
N ASP A 30 5.15 11.63 2.62
CA ASP A 30 5.71 12.75 3.37
C ASP A 30 6.97 12.28 4.11
N GLY A 31 8.15 12.69 3.64
CA GLY A 31 9.42 12.28 4.22
C GLY A 31 9.62 10.76 4.22
N ASP A 32 9.30 10.14 5.35
CA ASP A 32 9.38 8.71 5.61
C ASP A 32 8.01 8.08 5.90
N GLU A 33 6.90 8.82 5.81
CA GLU A 33 5.55 8.29 5.95
C GLU A 33 4.90 8.11 4.57
N LEU A 34 4.63 6.86 4.21
CA LEU A 34 3.96 6.49 2.96
C LEU A 34 2.49 6.19 3.25
N THR A 35 1.59 7.01 2.74
CA THR A 35 0.14 6.76 2.86
C THR A 35 -0.39 6.03 1.63
N VAL A 36 -1.05 4.91 1.86
CA VAL A 36 -1.70 4.09 0.83
C VAL A 36 -3.13 3.77 1.21
N ILE A 37 -4.02 3.68 0.22
CA ILE A 37 -5.39 3.23 0.42
C ILE A 37 -5.50 1.78 -0.03
N PHE A 38 -6.03 0.93 0.86
CA PHE A 38 -6.45 -0.42 0.51
C PHE A 38 -7.94 -0.42 0.19
N ARG A 39 -8.30 -0.94 -0.99
CA ARG A 39 -9.71 -1.13 -1.41
C ARG A 39 -10.09 -2.61 -1.43
N GLY A 40 -11.39 -2.88 -1.51
CA GLY A 40 -11.93 -4.22 -1.68
C GLY A 40 -11.79 -5.10 -0.43
N GLU A 41 -11.54 -6.38 -0.63
CA GLU A 41 -11.46 -7.39 0.44
C GLU A 41 -10.29 -7.15 1.41
N CYS A 42 -9.22 -6.47 0.96
CA CYS A 42 -8.12 -6.06 1.84
C CYS A 42 -8.56 -5.17 3.01
N SER A 43 -9.65 -4.41 2.88
CA SER A 43 -10.13 -3.53 3.95
C SER A 43 -10.74 -4.29 5.15
N LYS A 44 -11.11 -5.57 4.98
CA LYS A 44 -11.59 -6.48 6.04
C LYS A 44 -10.58 -7.57 6.40
N CYS A 45 -9.43 -7.61 5.74
CA CYS A 45 -8.47 -8.69 5.90
C CYS A 45 -7.74 -8.59 7.26
N LEU A 46 -7.86 -9.62 8.09
CA LEU A 46 -7.17 -9.73 9.39
C LEU A 46 -5.64 -9.62 9.26
N ILE A 47 -5.14 -9.86 8.04
CA ILE A 47 -3.72 -9.91 7.69
C ILE A 47 -3.18 -8.55 7.17
N LEU A 48 -3.96 -7.47 7.24
CA LEU A 48 -3.52 -6.15 6.75
C LEU A 48 -2.19 -5.72 7.38
N ASN A 49 -2.01 -5.95 8.68
CA ASN A 49 -0.76 -5.61 9.38
C ASN A 49 0.45 -6.31 8.75
N ARG A 50 0.29 -7.56 8.28
CA ARG A 50 1.35 -8.32 7.61
C ARG A 50 1.61 -7.78 6.20
N CYS A 51 0.55 -7.39 5.48
CA CYS A 51 0.65 -6.81 4.15
C CYS A 51 1.40 -5.46 4.20
N VAL A 52 1.08 -4.62 5.18
CA VAL A 52 1.77 -3.36 5.45
C VAL A 52 3.24 -3.59 5.78
N ALA A 53 3.54 -4.48 6.72
CA ALA A 53 4.91 -4.82 7.09
C ALA A 53 5.73 -5.36 5.90
N TRP A 54 5.11 -6.17 5.05
CA TRP A 54 5.75 -6.67 3.83
C TRP A 54 6.05 -5.53 2.84
N ILE A 55 5.13 -4.57 2.65
CA ILE A 55 5.38 -3.39 1.80
C ILE A 55 6.54 -2.56 2.35
N GLU A 56 6.57 -2.29 3.66
CA GLU A 56 7.67 -1.58 4.32
C GLU A 56 9.01 -2.25 4.06
N GLU A 57 9.05 -3.58 4.18
CA GLU A 57 10.26 -4.38 3.92
C GLU A 57 10.68 -4.35 2.44
N GLN A 58 9.73 -4.49 1.50
CA GLN A 58 10.02 -4.40 0.07
C GLN A 58 10.59 -3.03 -0.32
N ILE A 59 10.00 -1.94 0.18
CA ILE A 59 10.50 -0.59 -0.10
C ILE A 59 11.89 -0.39 0.53
N LYS A 60 12.13 -0.95 1.72
CA LYS A 60 13.44 -0.92 2.37
C LYS A 60 14.49 -1.70 1.58
N LEU A 61 14.14 -2.84 1.01
CA LEU A 61 15.06 -3.66 0.22
C LEU A 61 15.35 -3.06 -1.15
N ASP A 62 14.31 -2.63 -1.87
CA ASP A 62 14.41 -2.20 -3.26
C ASP A 62 14.81 -0.72 -3.39
N CYS A 63 14.13 0.17 -2.65
CA CYS A 63 14.42 1.60 -2.65
C CYS A 63 15.49 2.02 -1.63
N LYS A 64 16.03 1.09 -0.81
CA LYS A 64 16.97 1.37 0.30
C LYS A 64 16.48 2.48 1.24
N LYS A 65 15.16 2.65 1.36
CA LYS A 65 14.54 3.69 2.16
C LYS A 65 13.59 3.08 3.18
N SER A 66 13.78 3.44 4.45
CA SER A 66 12.87 3.03 5.51
C SER A 66 11.68 3.97 5.50
N VAL A 67 10.51 3.49 5.10
CA VAL A 67 9.27 4.25 5.17
C VAL A 67 8.28 3.54 6.08
N LYS A 68 7.48 4.31 6.80
CA LYS A 68 6.35 3.85 7.59
C LYS A 68 5.11 3.85 6.72
N VAL A 69 4.54 2.68 6.48
CA VAL A 69 3.38 2.55 5.59
C VAL A 69 2.10 2.73 6.40
N ASN A 70 1.37 3.80 6.09
CA ASN A 70 0.07 4.09 6.69
C ASN A 70 -1.05 3.61 5.76
N ALA A 71 -1.72 2.54 6.17
CA ALA A 71 -2.79 1.92 5.40
C ALA A 71 -4.16 2.49 5.76
N ILE A 72 -4.72 3.30 4.87
CA ILE A 72 -6.09 3.80 4.99
C ILE A 72 -7.05 2.71 4.51
N ARG A 73 -7.90 2.22 5.42
CA ARG A 73 -9.01 1.32 5.11
C ARG A 73 -10.21 2.12 4.67
N LYS A 74 -10.47 2.21 3.37
CA LYS A 74 -11.72 2.81 2.88
C LYS A 74 -12.78 1.71 2.80
N LYS A 75 -13.80 1.76 3.66
CA LYS A 75 -14.99 0.92 3.48
C LYS A 75 -15.56 1.21 2.08
N PRO A 76 -16.03 0.21 1.32
CA PRO A 76 -16.80 0.48 0.11
C PRO A 76 -17.96 1.41 0.52
N TYR A 77 -18.19 2.46 -0.27
CA TYR A 77 -19.12 3.56 -0.01
C TYR A 77 -20.60 3.17 0.22
N PHE A 78 -20.91 1.87 0.37
CA PHE A 78 -22.26 1.30 0.35
C PHE A 78 -22.88 1.06 1.73
N GLN A 79 -22.42 1.77 2.77
CA GLN A 79 -23.06 1.79 4.09
C GLN A 79 -23.08 3.22 4.63
N ASP A 80 -23.75 4.09 3.88
CA ASP A 80 -24.36 5.33 4.37
C ASP A 80 -25.76 5.36 3.70
N ILE A 81 -26.64 4.48 4.17
CA ILE A 81 -28.10 4.47 3.88
C ILE A 81 -28.78 4.28 5.23
#